data_AF-A0A8S1E320-F1
#
_entry.id   AF-A0A8S1E320-F1
#
_cell.length_a   1.000
_cell.length_b   1.000
_cell.length_c   1.000
_cell.angle_alpha   90.00
_cell.angle_beta   90.00
_cell.angle_gamma   90.00
#
_symmetry.space_group_name_H-M   'P 1'
#
loop_
_entity.id
_entity.type
_entity.pdbx_description
1 polymer ?
#
loop_
_entity_poly.entity_id
_entity_poly.type
_entity_poly.pdbx_seq_one_letter_code
_entity_poly.pdbx_strand_id
1 'polypeptide(L)'
;MAFLNWTRVAVVYEEDYGLFKLQDLVKSPPTQRTEMYIRQANPATYRQVLKEIRQKEIYKLIVDTNPKHMYKFFRAILQLQMNDYRYHYMFTTFDIETFDLEDFKYNSVNITAFRLVDVEDKRVSEKLAQMEKFQPIGQSILNRSGIIQAESALMFDSVYVFAKGLAALDQGHVLKPANLSCELEHPWEDGLSLYNYLNTASLHGLTGHIEFTEGRRSGFKLDLLKLKREQLQMVGQWNMGQGVNITDPAAFYESSVNNITLIVMTRAEKPYVMVREDKNLTGNSRYEGFCIDLLKSIANQVDFNYDIRLVPDHMYGVYDPESKQWNGIVRELMDK
;
A
#
# COMPACT_ATOMS: atom_id res chain seq x y z
N MET A 1 10.18 2.52 8.36
CA MET A 1 10.96 3.74 8.05
C MET A 1 12.44 3.46 7.88
N ALA A 2 13.11 2.80 8.83
CA ALA A 2 14.55 2.50 8.74
C ALA A 2 14.96 1.78 7.43
N PHE A 3 14.23 0.70 7.05
CA PHE A 3 14.48 -0.04 5.80
C PHE A 3 14.43 0.85 4.55
N LEU A 4 13.44 1.75 4.47
CA LEU A 4 13.24 2.64 3.32
C LEU A 4 14.10 3.91 3.38
N ASN A 5 14.90 4.09 4.43
CA ASN A 5 15.76 5.25 4.68
C ASN A 5 15.02 6.60 4.55
N TRP A 6 13.83 6.71 5.15
CA TRP A 6 13.02 7.94 5.08
C TRP A 6 13.61 9.05 5.96
N THR A 7 13.88 10.20 5.34
CA THR A 7 14.46 11.38 6.00
C THR A 7 13.45 12.51 6.26
N ARG A 8 12.41 12.64 5.43
CA ARG A 8 11.33 13.63 5.62
C ARG A 8 9.99 12.93 5.44
N VAL A 9 9.17 12.94 6.48
CA VAL A 9 7.91 12.18 6.53
C VAL A 9 6.80 13.06 7.06
N ALA A 10 5.63 13.04 6.42
CA ALA A 10 4.42 13.62 6.96
C ALA A 10 3.56 12.53 7.62
N VAL A 11 3.02 12.82 8.80
CA VAL A 11 2.10 11.93 9.50
C VAL A 11 0.75 12.61 9.56
N VAL A 12 -0.26 12.01 8.93
CA VAL A 12 -1.63 12.51 8.92
C VAL A 12 -2.47 11.57 9.76
N TYR A 13 -3.06 12.09 10.83
CA TYR A 13 -3.92 11.30 11.73
C TYR A 13 -5.28 11.96 11.92
N GLU A 14 -6.33 11.17 12.17
CA GLU A 14 -7.69 11.69 12.34
C GLU A 14 -8.15 11.77 13.79
N GLU A 15 -7.92 10.73 14.58
CA GLU A 15 -8.41 10.63 15.96
C GLU A 15 -7.62 11.51 16.92
N ASP A 16 -8.30 12.14 17.89
CA ASP A 16 -7.65 12.98 18.91
C ASP A 16 -6.60 12.21 19.74
N TYR A 17 -6.85 10.91 19.98
CA TYR A 17 -5.92 10.02 20.67
C TYR A 17 -4.93 9.30 19.73
N GLY A 18 -5.01 9.53 18.42
CA GLY A 18 -4.13 8.91 17.43
C GLY A 18 -2.65 9.23 17.69
N LEU A 19 -2.36 10.40 18.23
CA LEU A 19 -0.99 10.79 18.60
C LEU A 19 -0.38 9.91 19.70
N PHE A 20 -1.18 9.35 20.62
CA PHE A 20 -0.69 8.41 21.63
C PHE A 20 -0.23 7.09 20.99
N LYS A 21 -0.95 6.60 19.97
CA LYS A 21 -0.53 5.42 19.17
C LYS A 21 0.78 5.69 18.43
N LEU A 22 0.99 6.94 18.02
CA LEU A 22 2.18 7.41 17.30
C LEU A 22 3.31 7.87 18.23
N GLN A 23 3.12 7.83 19.55
CA GLN A 23 4.08 8.35 20.51
C GLN A 23 5.43 7.61 20.43
N ASP A 24 5.39 6.30 20.20
CA ASP A 24 6.60 5.48 20.03
C ASP A 24 7.34 5.81 18.72
N LEU A 25 6.61 6.27 17.69
CA LEU A 25 7.19 6.78 16.45
C LEU A 25 7.95 8.08 16.69
N VAL A 26 7.35 8.99 17.45
CA VAL A 26 7.90 10.31 17.80
C VAL A 26 9.06 10.20 18.80
N LYS A 27 9.01 9.21 19.69
CA LYS A 27 10.08 8.91 20.67
C LYS A 27 11.20 8.03 20.12
N SER A 28 11.09 7.52 18.89
CA SER A 28 12.11 6.65 18.31
C SER A 28 13.47 7.36 18.25
N PRO A 29 14.57 6.64 18.53
CA PRO A 29 15.87 7.26 18.77
C PRO A 29 16.39 8.05 17.56
N PRO A 30 17.17 9.13 17.79
CA PRO A 30 17.60 10.11 16.78
C PRO A 30 18.66 9.59 15.78
N THR A 31 18.85 8.27 15.68
CA THR A 31 19.88 7.65 14.83
C THR A 31 19.65 7.88 13.33
N GLN A 32 18.44 8.24 12.93
CA GLN A 32 18.15 8.90 11.66
C GLN A 32 17.59 10.29 11.96
N ARG A 33 18.21 11.35 11.42
CA ARG A 33 17.65 12.72 11.43
C ARG A 33 16.40 12.76 10.53
N THR A 34 15.32 12.12 10.96
CA THR A 34 14.07 12.10 10.23
C THR A 34 13.23 13.30 10.67
N GLU A 35 13.03 14.25 9.77
CA GLU A 35 12.12 15.38 9.97
C GLU A 35 10.67 14.87 9.85
N MET A 36 9.90 14.98 10.93
CA MET A 36 8.51 14.56 10.97
C MET A 36 7.57 15.77 10.94
N TYR A 37 6.67 15.79 9.96
CA TYR A 37 5.62 16.79 9.85
C TYR A 37 4.27 16.19 10.24
N ILE A 38 3.86 16.42 11.48
CA ILE A 38 2.65 15.80 12.03
C ILE A 38 1.48 16.77 11.90
N ARG A 39 0.35 16.30 11.36
CA ARG A 39 -0.89 17.06 11.22
C ARG A 39 -2.12 16.21 11.51
N GLN A 40 -3.00 16.75 12.34
CA GLN A 40 -4.35 16.22 12.49
C GLN A 40 -5.19 16.66 11.30
N ALA A 41 -5.98 15.75 10.75
CA ALA A 41 -6.87 16.03 9.63
C ALA A 41 -8.20 15.32 9.82
N ASN A 42 -9.29 15.94 9.37
CA ASN A 42 -10.62 15.36 9.38
C ASN A 42 -11.16 15.32 7.94
N PRO A 43 -12.32 14.68 7.69
CA PRO A 43 -12.84 14.50 6.34
C PRO A 43 -13.10 15.80 5.57
N ALA A 44 -13.26 16.93 6.27
CA ALA A 44 -13.43 18.25 5.67
C ALA A 44 -12.08 18.93 5.38
N THR A 45 -11.04 18.65 6.18
CA THR A 45 -9.73 19.32 6.10
C THR A 45 -8.65 18.51 5.37
N TYR A 46 -8.89 17.25 5.00
CA TYR A 46 -7.90 16.42 4.27
C TYR A 46 -7.26 17.15 3.09
N ARG A 47 -8.06 17.83 2.25
CA ARG A 47 -7.55 18.57 1.10
C ARG A 47 -6.64 19.74 1.50
N GLN A 48 -6.97 20.46 2.57
CA GLN A 48 -6.15 21.56 3.05
C GLN A 48 -4.81 21.04 3.59
N VAL A 49 -4.85 20.00 4.43
CA VAL A 49 -3.65 19.40 5.03
C VAL A 49 -2.73 18.82 3.95
N LEU A 50 -3.28 18.08 2.98
CA LEU A 50 -2.51 17.55 1.86
C LEU A 50 -1.91 18.67 0.99
N LYS A 51 -2.62 19.78 0.80
CA LYS A 51 -2.10 20.96 0.09
C LYS A 51 -0.89 21.57 0.81
N GLU A 52 -0.94 21.69 2.14
CA GLU A 52 0.19 22.17 2.95
C GLU A 52 1.40 21.22 2.86
N ILE A 53 1.17 19.90 2.89
CA ILE A 53 2.21 18.88 2.74
C ILE A 53 2.86 18.97 1.35
N ARG A 54 2.05 19.16 0.30
CA ARG A 54 2.53 19.36 -1.07
C ARG A 54 3.39 20.61 -1.20
N GLN A 55 2.98 21.71 -0.59
CA GLN A 55 3.75 22.98 -0.59
C GLN A 55 5.10 22.86 0.13
N LYS A 56 5.22 21.94 1.09
CA LYS A 56 6.47 21.63 1.80
C LYS A 56 7.35 20.60 1.08
N GLU A 57 6.91 20.13 -0.09
CA GLU A 57 7.59 19.12 -0.92
C GLU A 57 7.89 17.83 -0.15
N ILE A 58 6.93 17.39 0.68
CA ILE A 58 7.03 16.12 1.40
C ILE A 58 6.31 15.04 0.61
N TYR A 59 7.06 14.01 0.20
CA TYR A 59 6.56 12.94 -0.66
C TYR A 59 6.26 11.63 0.09
N LYS A 60 6.70 11.49 1.34
CA LYS A 60 6.52 10.28 2.15
C LYS A 60 5.48 10.55 3.22
N LEU A 61 4.39 9.79 3.22
CA LEU A 61 3.25 10.01 4.10
C LEU A 61 2.90 8.74 4.86
N ILE A 62 2.69 8.88 6.17
CA ILE A 62 2.02 7.88 7.01
C ILE A 62 0.60 8.35 7.24
N VAL A 63 -0.36 7.52 6.91
CA VAL A 63 -1.79 7.85 6.91
C VAL A 63 -2.49 6.98 7.95
N ASP A 64 -2.98 7.63 9.01
CA ASP A 64 -3.74 7.07 10.10
C ASP A 64 -5.13 7.71 10.17
N THR A 65 -5.97 7.37 9.19
CA THR A 65 -7.33 7.89 9.05
C THR A 65 -8.36 6.80 9.26
N ASN A 66 -9.59 7.21 9.58
CA ASN A 66 -10.68 6.26 9.74
C ASN A 66 -10.98 5.57 8.39
N PRO A 67 -11.04 4.22 8.33
CA PRO A 67 -11.42 3.47 7.14
C PRO A 67 -12.70 3.98 6.46
N LYS A 68 -13.70 4.43 7.24
CA LYS A 68 -14.96 4.97 6.73
C LYS A 68 -14.80 6.24 5.90
N HIS A 69 -13.73 7.00 6.13
CA HIS A 69 -13.47 8.28 5.45
C HIS A 69 -12.36 8.19 4.39
N MET A 70 -11.78 7.00 4.20
CA MET A 70 -10.65 6.78 3.29
C MET A 70 -10.94 7.20 1.85
N TYR A 71 -12.17 6.98 1.35
CA TYR A 71 -12.56 7.40 0.00
C TYR A 71 -12.46 8.92 -0.21
N LYS A 72 -12.74 9.73 0.82
CA LYS A 72 -12.56 11.20 0.77
C LYS A 72 -11.09 11.56 0.74
N PHE A 73 -10.27 10.82 1.48
CA PHE A 73 -8.82 11.00 1.50
C PHE A 73 -8.19 10.69 0.13
N PHE A 74 -8.54 9.54 -0.48
CA PHE A 74 -8.11 9.19 -1.83
C PHE A 74 -8.55 10.22 -2.87
N ARG A 75 -9.82 10.67 -2.81
CA ARG A 75 -10.30 11.74 -3.69
C ARG A 75 -9.50 13.03 -3.54
N ALA A 76 -9.09 13.38 -2.32
CA ALA A 76 -8.26 14.55 -2.08
C ALA A 76 -6.85 14.40 -2.66
N ILE A 77 -6.24 13.21 -2.59
CA ILE A 77 -4.96 12.90 -3.25
C ILE A 77 -5.05 13.11 -4.76
N LEU A 78 -6.08 12.54 -5.40
CA LEU A 78 -6.30 12.66 -6.85
C LEU A 78 -6.55 14.11 -7.29
N GLN A 79 -7.36 14.86 -6.53
CA GLN A 79 -7.62 16.28 -6.81
C GLN A 79 -6.38 17.16 -6.71
N LEU A 80 -5.40 16.76 -5.89
CA LEU A 80 -4.14 17.47 -5.71
C LEU A 80 -3.00 16.92 -6.57
N GLN A 81 -3.28 15.89 -7.37
CA GLN A 81 -2.30 15.17 -8.21
C GLN A 81 -1.11 14.67 -7.40
N MET A 82 -1.35 14.15 -6.18
CA MET A 82 -0.32 13.58 -5.32
C MET A 82 -0.20 12.06 -5.50
N ASN A 83 -0.49 11.56 -6.69
CA ASN A 83 -0.51 10.13 -7.03
C ASN A 83 0.61 9.73 -8.01
N ASP A 84 1.70 10.51 -8.09
CA ASP A 84 2.85 10.18 -8.93
C ASP A 84 3.85 9.22 -8.24
N TYR A 85 4.85 8.76 -9.01
CA TYR A 85 5.88 7.82 -8.55
C TYR A 85 6.77 8.31 -7.40
N ARG A 86 6.83 9.64 -7.17
CA ARG A 86 7.64 10.22 -6.08
C ARG A 86 6.97 9.98 -4.74
N TYR A 87 5.65 9.93 -4.72
CA TYR A 87 4.86 9.73 -3.51
C TYR A 87 4.96 8.29 -3.01
N HIS A 88 5.05 8.18 -1.68
CA HIS A 88 4.92 6.92 -0.96
C HIS A 88 3.96 7.09 0.20
N TYR A 89 2.85 6.37 0.15
CA TYR A 89 1.85 6.30 1.22
C TYR A 89 2.01 4.99 2.00
N MET A 90 2.16 5.11 3.31
CA MET A 90 2.06 4.00 4.25
C MET A 90 0.76 4.13 5.04
N PHE A 91 -0.18 3.23 4.79
CA PHE A 91 -1.44 3.18 5.52
C PHE A 91 -1.27 2.33 6.77
N THR A 92 -1.77 2.83 7.91
CA THR A 92 -1.77 2.10 9.19
C THR A 92 -2.93 1.12 9.32
N THR A 93 -3.96 1.25 8.49
CA THR A 93 -5.09 0.30 8.45
C THR A 93 -4.63 -1.07 7.95
N PHE A 94 -5.20 -2.12 8.55
CA PHE A 94 -4.98 -3.51 8.12
C PHE A 94 -5.88 -3.92 6.94
N ASP A 95 -6.80 -3.04 6.52
CA ASP A 95 -7.88 -3.36 5.59
C ASP A 95 -7.66 -2.71 4.22
N ILE A 96 -6.40 -2.44 3.83
CA ILE A 96 -6.11 -1.72 2.57
C ILE A 96 -6.69 -2.41 1.34
N GLU A 97 -6.75 -3.75 1.35
CA GLU A 97 -7.27 -4.59 0.26
C GLU A 97 -8.80 -4.47 0.10
N THR A 98 -9.50 -3.90 1.09
CA THR A 98 -10.95 -3.67 1.00
C THR A 98 -11.32 -2.42 0.22
N PHE A 99 -10.34 -1.54 -0.08
CA PHE A 99 -10.57 -0.30 -0.81
C PHE A 99 -10.28 -0.44 -2.30
N ASP A 100 -11.00 0.35 -3.10
CA ASP A 100 -10.71 0.49 -4.52
C ASP A 100 -9.46 1.36 -4.74
N LEU A 101 -8.44 0.76 -5.35
CA LEU A 101 -7.16 1.40 -5.66
C LEU A 101 -6.94 1.57 -7.17
N GLU A 102 -7.97 1.38 -8.01
CA GLU A 102 -7.84 1.43 -9.48
C GLU A 102 -7.17 2.72 -9.97
N ASP A 103 -7.57 3.87 -9.43
CA ASP A 103 -7.02 5.20 -9.77
C ASP A 103 -5.51 5.36 -9.42
N PHE A 104 -4.97 4.47 -8.60
CA PHE A 104 -3.57 4.48 -8.14
C PHE A 104 -2.69 3.46 -8.85
N LYS A 105 -3.25 2.47 -9.55
CA LYS A 105 -2.50 1.40 -10.22
C LYS A 105 -1.59 1.91 -11.34
N TYR A 106 -2.09 2.85 -12.15
CA TYR A 106 -1.42 3.27 -13.39
C TYR A 106 -0.41 4.41 -13.23
N ASN A 107 -0.33 5.03 -12.05
CA ASN A 107 0.51 6.22 -11.82
C ASN A 107 1.82 5.92 -11.07
N SER A 108 2.14 4.63 -10.88
CA SER A 108 3.35 4.13 -10.22
C SER A 108 3.57 4.67 -8.79
N VAL A 109 2.51 5.10 -8.11
CA VAL A 109 2.58 5.55 -6.72
C VAL A 109 2.91 4.37 -5.80
N ASN A 110 3.77 4.61 -4.81
CA ASN A 110 4.09 3.59 -3.84
C ASN A 110 3.04 3.58 -2.73
N ILE A 111 2.23 2.52 -2.66
CA ILE A 111 1.30 2.30 -1.54
C ILE A 111 1.75 1.06 -0.79
N THR A 112 1.90 1.18 0.52
CA THR A 112 2.25 0.07 1.42
C THR A 112 1.33 0.06 2.63
N ALA A 113 0.97 -1.13 3.11
CA ALA A 113 0.23 -1.29 4.35
C ALA A 113 0.54 -2.66 4.97
N PHE A 114 0.18 -2.84 6.23
CA PHE A 114 0.23 -4.17 6.85
C PHE A 114 -1.10 -4.89 6.67
N ARG A 115 -1.06 -6.22 6.64
CA ARG A 115 -2.22 -7.10 6.65
C ARG A 115 -2.11 -8.04 7.85
N LEU A 116 -3.21 -8.16 8.60
CA LEU A 116 -3.29 -9.04 9.78
C LEU A 116 -3.88 -10.42 9.42
N VAL A 117 -4.87 -10.46 8.53
CA VAL A 117 -5.56 -11.69 8.15
C VAL A 117 -4.96 -12.24 6.87
N ASP A 118 -4.34 -13.41 6.97
CA ASP A 118 -3.72 -14.10 5.86
C ASP A 118 -4.77 -15.00 5.16
N VAL A 119 -5.37 -14.48 4.08
CA VAL A 119 -6.39 -15.21 3.30
C VAL A 119 -5.79 -16.39 2.51
N GLU A 120 -4.47 -16.40 2.33
CA GLU A 120 -3.76 -17.48 1.64
C GLU A 120 -3.58 -18.72 2.54
N ASP A 121 -3.70 -18.57 3.86
CA ASP A 121 -3.74 -19.71 4.78
C ASP A 121 -5.03 -20.50 4.58
N LYS A 122 -4.88 -21.79 4.22
CA LYS A 122 -5.98 -22.72 4.02
C LYS A 122 -6.96 -22.77 5.20
N ARG A 123 -6.46 -22.69 6.44
CA ARG A 123 -7.31 -22.73 7.64
C ARG A 123 -8.21 -21.51 7.74
N VAL A 124 -7.70 -20.35 7.34
CA VAL A 124 -8.43 -19.09 7.33
C VAL A 124 -9.44 -19.13 6.17
N SER A 125 -8.99 -19.48 4.97
CA SER A 125 -9.84 -19.59 3.78
C SER A 125 -11.02 -20.55 3.98
N GLU A 126 -10.80 -21.73 4.59
CA GLU A 126 -11.86 -22.68 4.91
C GLU A 126 -12.89 -22.12 5.90
N LYS A 127 -12.43 -21.42 6.96
CA LYS A 127 -13.32 -20.77 7.92
C LYS A 127 -14.13 -19.65 7.26
N LEU A 128 -13.51 -18.81 6.44
CA LEU A 128 -14.22 -17.76 5.70
C LEU A 128 -15.25 -18.34 4.73
N ALA A 129 -14.91 -19.42 4.01
CA ALA A 129 -15.84 -20.11 3.13
C ALA A 129 -17.02 -20.76 3.88
N GLN A 130 -16.81 -21.20 5.12
CA GLN A 130 -17.91 -21.63 6.00
C GLN A 130 -18.77 -20.44 6.44
N MET A 131 -18.15 -19.33 6.84
CA MET A 131 -18.84 -18.10 7.24
C MET A 131 -19.74 -17.56 6.11
N GLU A 132 -19.28 -17.62 4.87
CA GLU A 132 -20.04 -17.17 3.69
C GLU A 132 -21.36 -17.94 3.49
N LYS A 133 -21.38 -19.23 3.86
CA LYS A 133 -22.56 -20.10 3.73
C LYS A 133 -23.68 -19.77 4.72
N PHE A 134 -23.39 -19.03 5.79
CA PHE A 134 -24.41 -18.69 6.80
C PHE A 134 -25.34 -17.59 6.28
N GLN A 135 -26.53 -17.97 5.81
CA GLN A 135 -27.53 -17.00 5.37
C GLN A 135 -28.35 -16.44 6.55
N PRO A 136 -28.80 -15.17 6.48
CA PRO A 136 -28.66 -14.23 5.34
C PRO A 136 -27.39 -13.36 5.38
N ILE A 137 -26.60 -13.40 6.46
CA ILE A 137 -25.58 -12.39 6.77
C ILE A 137 -24.21 -12.71 6.13
N GLY A 138 -23.90 -13.98 5.88
CA GLY A 138 -22.59 -14.47 5.43
C GLY A 138 -22.05 -13.76 4.18
N GLN A 139 -22.92 -13.51 3.19
CA GLN A 139 -22.55 -12.78 1.96
C GLN A 139 -22.23 -11.30 2.19
N SER A 140 -22.69 -10.71 3.30
CA SER A 140 -22.40 -9.32 3.66
C SER A 140 -21.17 -9.17 4.56
N ILE A 141 -20.72 -10.26 5.19
CA ILE A 141 -19.53 -10.27 6.06
C ILE A 141 -18.26 -10.21 5.21
N LEU A 142 -18.24 -10.97 4.13
CA LEU A 142 -17.18 -10.91 3.14
C LEU A 142 -17.58 -9.83 2.13
N ASN A 143 -16.92 -8.68 2.17
CA ASN A 143 -16.94 -7.76 1.02
C ASN A 143 -16.63 -8.63 -0.19
N ARG A 144 -17.47 -8.62 -1.23
CA ARG A 144 -17.52 -9.54 -2.40
C ARG A 144 -16.16 -10.03 -3.00
N SER A 145 -15.05 -9.40 -2.62
CA SER A 145 -13.66 -9.82 -2.78
C SER A 145 -13.18 -10.98 -1.88
N GLY A 146 -13.98 -11.48 -0.92
CA GLY A 146 -13.60 -12.58 -0.04
C GLY A 146 -12.70 -12.18 1.15
N ILE A 147 -12.65 -10.88 1.47
CA ILE A 147 -11.80 -10.32 2.52
C ILE A 147 -12.67 -9.91 3.72
N ILE A 148 -12.21 -10.29 4.92
CA ILE A 148 -12.82 -9.88 6.19
C ILE A 148 -12.06 -8.69 6.78
N GLN A 149 -12.78 -7.75 7.39
CA GLN A 149 -12.15 -6.62 8.11
C GLN A 149 -11.40 -7.12 9.36
N ALA A 150 -10.26 -6.51 9.66
CA ALA A 150 -9.42 -6.88 10.79
C ALA A 150 -10.16 -6.81 12.14
N GLU A 151 -10.97 -5.77 12.36
CA GLU A 151 -11.79 -5.65 13.57
C GLU A 151 -12.79 -6.81 13.72
N SER A 152 -13.42 -7.22 12.62
CA SER A 152 -14.36 -8.35 12.61
C SER A 152 -13.65 -9.68 12.84
N ALA A 153 -12.47 -9.87 12.25
CA ALA A 153 -11.65 -11.06 12.48
C ALA A 153 -11.16 -11.15 13.94
N LEU A 154 -10.76 -10.03 14.54
CA LEU A 154 -10.38 -9.96 15.95
C LEU A 154 -11.57 -10.27 16.89
N MET A 155 -12.79 -9.83 16.54
CA MET A 155 -14.00 -10.18 17.30
C MET A 155 -14.36 -11.66 17.19
N PHE A 156 -14.18 -12.27 16.02
CA PHE A 156 -14.36 -13.72 15.87
C PHE A 156 -13.38 -14.49 16.76
N ASP A 157 -12.11 -14.10 16.72
CA ASP A 157 -11.05 -14.73 17.50
C ASP A 157 -11.22 -14.51 19.01
N SER A 158 -11.74 -13.36 19.45
CA SER A 158 -11.94 -13.07 20.87
C SER A 158 -12.99 -13.99 21.51
N VAL A 159 -14.09 -14.27 20.80
CA VAL A 159 -15.11 -15.24 21.25
C VAL A 159 -14.52 -16.64 21.33
N TYR A 160 -13.66 -17.01 20.38
CA TYR A 160 -13.05 -18.33 20.36
C TYR A 160 -12.03 -18.53 21.49
N VAL A 161 -11.22 -17.51 21.78
CA VAL A 161 -10.33 -17.48 22.95
C VAL A 161 -11.13 -17.56 24.24
N PHE A 162 -12.21 -16.77 24.35
CA PHE A 162 -13.05 -16.76 25.53
C PHE A 162 -13.70 -18.12 25.79
N ALA A 163 -14.28 -18.74 24.76
CA ALA A 163 -14.86 -20.08 24.85
C ALA A 163 -13.83 -21.14 25.26
N LYS A 164 -12.61 -21.07 24.70
CA LYS A 164 -11.52 -22.00 25.07
C LYS A 164 -11.08 -21.81 26.53
N GLY A 165 -10.91 -20.57 26.97
CA GLY A 165 -10.53 -20.26 28.35
C GLY A 165 -11.61 -20.70 29.35
N LEU A 166 -12.88 -20.47 29.02
CA LEU A 166 -14.02 -20.88 29.84
C LEU A 166 -14.12 -22.42 29.94
N ALA A 167 -13.96 -23.13 28.82
CA ALA A 167 -13.96 -24.59 28.81
C ALA A 167 -12.79 -25.19 29.60
N ALA A 168 -11.62 -24.55 29.59
CA ALA A 168 -10.48 -24.97 30.40
C ALA A 168 -10.72 -24.77 31.91
N LEU A 169 -11.39 -23.66 32.28
CA LEU A 169 -11.76 -23.40 33.67
C LEU A 169 -12.80 -24.40 34.17
N ASP A 170 -13.85 -24.67 33.39
CA ASP A 170 -14.93 -25.61 33.76
C ASP A 170 -14.45 -27.05 33.99
N GLN A 171 -13.36 -27.46 33.34
CA GLN A 171 -12.75 -28.78 33.57
C GLN A 171 -12.09 -28.92 34.94
N GLY A 172 -11.57 -27.82 35.50
CA GLY A 172 -10.80 -27.82 36.75
C GLY A 172 -11.54 -27.22 37.95
N HIS A 173 -12.58 -26.43 37.71
CA HIS A 173 -13.29 -25.67 38.74
C HIS A 173 -14.75 -25.46 38.36
N VAL A 174 -15.67 -25.69 39.29
CA VAL A 174 -17.10 -25.45 39.06
C VAL A 174 -17.36 -23.94 39.11
N LEU A 175 -17.67 -23.38 37.94
CA LEU A 175 -18.04 -21.98 37.79
C LEU A 175 -19.31 -21.64 38.57
N LYS A 176 -19.22 -20.65 39.47
CA LYS A 176 -20.38 -20.13 40.20
C LYS A 176 -20.73 -18.74 39.70
N PRO A 177 -21.86 -18.58 38.98
CA PRO A 177 -22.37 -17.26 38.63
C PRO A 177 -22.63 -16.44 39.89
N ALA A 178 -22.12 -15.21 39.92
CA ALA A 178 -22.34 -14.28 41.01
C ALA A 178 -23.03 -13.02 40.47
N ASN A 179 -23.98 -12.49 41.24
CA ASN A 179 -24.54 -11.17 40.97
C ASN A 179 -23.55 -10.12 41.47
N LEU A 180 -23.06 -9.30 40.55
CA LEU A 180 -22.08 -8.24 40.83
C LEU A 180 -22.74 -6.88 40.58
N SER A 181 -22.32 -5.87 41.32
CA SER A 181 -22.67 -4.47 41.06
C SER A 181 -21.40 -3.72 40.73
N CYS A 182 -21.42 -2.87 39.71
CA CYS A 182 -20.29 -2.00 39.39
C CYS A 182 -20.07 -0.90 40.44
N GLU A 183 -21.05 -0.64 41.32
CA GLU A 183 -20.93 0.32 42.42
C GLU A 183 -20.22 -0.27 43.64
N LEU A 184 -20.25 -1.60 43.77
CA LEU A 184 -19.60 -2.32 44.85
C LEU A 184 -18.26 -2.83 44.33
N GLU A 185 -17.15 -2.43 44.95
CA GLU A 185 -15.79 -2.86 44.58
C GLU A 185 -15.50 -4.33 44.97
N HIS A 186 -16.50 -5.20 44.86
CA HIS A 186 -16.40 -6.63 45.17
C HIS A 186 -16.09 -7.41 43.88
N PRO A 187 -14.86 -7.94 43.72
CA PRO A 187 -14.50 -8.72 42.55
C PRO A 187 -15.19 -10.09 42.59
N TRP A 188 -15.40 -10.66 41.40
CA TRP A 188 -15.80 -12.06 41.28
C TRP A 188 -14.65 -12.97 41.69
N GLU A 189 -14.90 -13.91 42.60
CA GLU A 189 -13.90 -14.85 43.13
C GLU A 189 -13.18 -15.63 42.02
N ASP A 190 -13.92 -16.11 41.03
CA ASP A 190 -13.37 -16.91 39.92
C ASP A 190 -12.76 -16.04 38.79
N GLY A 191 -12.88 -14.71 38.89
CA GLY A 191 -12.47 -13.77 37.85
C GLY A 191 -10.97 -13.83 37.54
N LEU A 192 -10.12 -13.94 38.57
CA LEU A 192 -8.66 -14.06 38.40
C LEU A 192 -8.28 -15.40 37.77
N SER A 193 -8.96 -16.49 38.17
CA SER A 193 -8.77 -17.81 37.57
C SER A 193 -9.12 -17.79 36.09
N LEU A 194 -10.28 -17.24 35.73
CA LEU A 194 -10.68 -17.09 34.32
C LEU A 194 -9.65 -16.27 33.54
N TYR A 195 -9.20 -15.14 34.08
CA TYR A 195 -8.16 -14.33 33.45
C TYR A 195 -6.87 -15.13 33.18
N ASN A 196 -6.42 -15.95 34.14
CA ASN A 196 -5.24 -16.79 33.97
C ASN A 196 -5.44 -17.87 32.89
N TYR A 197 -6.62 -18.48 32.81
CA TYR A 197 -6.95 -19.42 31.72
C TYR A 197 -7.02 -18.73 30.35
N LEU A 198 -7.52 -17.50 30.28
CA LEU A 198 -7.50 -16.71 29.05
C LEU A 198 -6.07 -16.35 28.63
N ASN A 199 -5.23 -15.94 29.59
CA ASN A 199 -3.84 -15.56 29.32
C ASN A 199 -2.95 -16.76 28.92
N THR A 200 -3.34 -17.99 29.28
CA THR A 200 -2.66 -19.22 28.87
C THR A 200 -3.27 -19.86 27.60
N ALA A 201 -4.36 -19.30 27.08
CA ALA A 201 -4.97 -19.80 25.87
C ALA A 201 -4.05 -19.59 24.66
N SER A 202 -3.64 -20.70 24.04
CA SER A 202 -2.88 -20.72 22.79
C SER A 202 -3.68 -21.45 21.72
N LEU A 203 -4.03 -20.76 20.62
CA LEU A 203 -4.87 -21.33 19.54
C LEU A 203 -4.61 -20.65 18.20
N HIS A 204 -5.08 -21.26 17.11
CA HIS A 204 -5.06 -20.66 15.77
C HIS A 204 -6.45 -20.13 15.38
N GLY A 205 -6.52 -18.81 15.21
CA GLY A 205 -7.70 -18.04 14.80
C GLY A 205 -7.71 -17.68 13.31
N LEU A 206 -8.49 -16.66 12.95
CA LEU A 206 -8.43 -16.00 11.64
C LEU A 206 -7.21 -15.08 11.53
N THR A 207 -6.78 -14.51 12.65
CA THR A 207 -5.61 -13.62 12.72
C THR A 207 -4.29 -14.38 12.94
N GLY A 208 -4.25 -15.66 12.60
CA GLY A 208 -3.09 -16.53 12.79
C GLY A 208 -2.99 -17.14 14.19
N HIS A 209 -1.76 -17.35 14.66
CA HIS A 209 -1.50 -17.88 16.01
C HIS A 209 -1.80 -16.81 17.07
N ILE A 210 -2.49 -17.21 18.13
CA ILE A 210 -2.93 -16.34 19.21
C ILE A 210 -2.35 -16.86 20.50
N GLU A 211 -1.52 -16.02 21.12
CA GLU A 211 -0.95 -16.22 22.44
C GLU A 211 -0.92 -14.89 23.18
N PHE A 212 -0.91 -14.96 24.51
CA PHE A 212 -0.90 -13.79 25.36
C PHE A 212 0.29 -13.82 26.32
N THR A 213 0.75 -12.64 26.67
CA THR A 213 1.75 -12.41 27.71
C THR A 213 1.24 -11.22 28.51
N GLU A 214 0.86 -11.49 29.77
CA GLU A 214 0.27 -10.49 30.67
C GLU A 214 -0.94 -9.76 30.08
N GLY A 215 -1.83 -10.51 29.41
CA GLY A 215 -3.05 -9.98 28.80
C GLY A 215 -2.82 -9.22 27.48
N ARG A 216 -1.58 -9.15 26.99
CA ARG A 216 -1.25 -8.58 25.68
C ARG A 216 -0.94 -9.69 24.68
N ARG A 217 -1.44 -9.54 23.46
CA ARG A 217 -1.14 -10.51 22.40
C ARG A 217 0.35 -10.50 22.07
N SER A 218 0.96 -11.67 22.01
CA SER A 218 2.36 -11.89 21.64
C SER A 218 2.46 -12.93 20.52
N GLY A 219 3.65 -13.05 19.92
CA GLY A 219 3.93 -14.11 18.93
C GLY A 219 3.16 -14.02 17.61
N PHE A 220 2.59 -12.85 17.25
CA PHE A 220 1.88 -12.66 15.99
C PHE A 220 2.80 -12.14 14.87
N LYS A 221 2.36 -12.40 13.63
CA LYS A 221 2.97 -11.90 12.39
C LYS A 221 2.05 -10.89 11.71
N LEU A 222 2.63 -9.97 10.94
CA LEU A 222 1.91 -9.08 10.04
C LEU A 222 2.52 -9.19 8.64
N ASP A 223 1.71 -9.37 7.61
CA ASP A 223 2.20 -9.36 6.24
C ASP A 223 2.36 -7.90 5.77
N LEU A 224 3.45 -7.58 5.08
CA LEU A 224 3.67 -6.28 4.47
C LEU A 224 3.23 -6.33 3.00
N LEU A 225 2.21 -5.54 2.67
CA LEU A 225 1.69 -5.42 1.31
C LEU A 225 2.28 -4.19 0.63
N LYS A 226 2.49 -4.30 -0.69
CA LYS A 226 2.80 -3.18 -1.58
C LYS A 226 1.94 -3.24 -2.83
N LEU A 227 1.46 -2.08 -3.28
CA LEU A 227 0.81 -1.93 -4.58
C LEU A 227 1.88 -2.00 -5.67
N LYS A 228 1.81 -3.03 -6.51
CA LYS A 228 2.72 -3.26 -7.64
C LYS A 228 1.90 -3.44 -8.90
N ARG A 229 2.15 -2.57 -9.90
CA ARG A 229 1.37 -2.51 -11.15
C ARG A 229 -0.13 -2.41 -10.84
N GLU A 230 -0.84 -3.53 -10.94
CA GLU A 230 -2.29 -3.58 -10.85
C GLU A 230 -2.82 -4.23 -9.57
N GLN A 231 -1.95 -4.77 -8.71
CA GLN A 231 -2.38 -5.57 -7.55
C GLN A 231 -1.54 -5.29 -6.29
N LEU A 232 -2.19 -5.42 -5.14
CA LEU A 232 -1.49 -5.49 -3.85
C LEU A 232 -0.85 -6.88 -3.73
N GLN A 233 0.45 -6.90 -3.45
CA GLN A 233 1.21 -8.14 -3.30
C GLN A 233 1.96 -8.12 -1.96
N MET A 234 2.07 -9.29 -1.34
CA MET A 234 2.90 -9.46 -0.15
C MET A 234 4.38 -9.36 -0.56
N VAL A 235 5.09 -8.43 0.07
CA VAL A 235 6.51 -8.14 -0.20
C VAL A 235 7.40 -8.33 1.03
N GLY A 236 6.81 -8.70 2.17
CA GLY A 236 7.54 -8.99 3.39
C GLY A 236 6.62 -9.41 4.53
N GLN A 237 7.22 -9.69 5.68
CA GLN A 237 6.53 -10.01 6.92
C GLN A 237 7.20 -9.31 8.10
N TRP A 238 6.41 -8.89 9.06
CA TRP A 238 6.89 -8.33 10.31
C TRP A 238 6.53 -9.26 11.47
N ASN A 239 7.51 -9.53 12.33
CA ASN A 239 7.35 -10.32 13.55
C ASN A 239 7.94 -9.55 14.74
N MET A 240 7.38 -9.72 15.94
CA MET A 240 7.85 -9.04 17.16
C MET A 240 9.36 -9.21 17.43
N GLY A 241 9.91 -10.41 17.23
CA GLY A 241 11.29 -10.72 17.59
C GLY A 241 12.35 -10.30 16.55
N GLN A 242 11.98 -10.23 15.27
CA GLN A 242 12.93 -9.98 14.16
C GLN A 242 12.72 -8.63 13.48
N GLY A 243 11.58 -7.95 13.74
CA GLY A 243 11.19 -6.75 13.01
C GLY A 243 10.68 -7.08 11.60
N VAL A 244 10.85 -6.14 10.67
CA VAL A 244 10.42 -6.29 9.27
C VAL A 244 11.45 -7.12 8.51
N ASN A 245 11.00 -8.22 7.92
CA ASN A 245 11.73 -9.04 6.98
C ASN A 245 11.13 -8.87 5.58
N ILE A 246 11.93 -8.43 4.60
CA ILE A 246 11.47 -8.16 3.23
C ILE A 246 11.78 -9.36 2.36
N THR A 247 10.75 -10.00 1.82
CA THR A 247 10.86 -11.19 0.96
C THR A 247 11.09 -10.83 -0.51
N ASP A 248 10.53 -9.71 -0.97
CA ASP A 248 10.77 -9.16 -2.32
C ASP A 248 11.38 -7.74 -2.24
N PRO A 249 12.71 -7.61 -2.08
CA PRO A 249 13.37 -6.31 -2.09
C PRO A 249 13.25 -5.58 -3.44
N ALA A 250 13.18 -6.33 -4.55
CA ALA A 250 13.07 -5.76 -5.89
C ALA A 250 11.73 -5.03 -6.09
N ALA A 251 10.70 -5.38 -5.31
CA ALA A 251 9.47 -4.61 -5.29
C ALA A 251 9.68 -3.16 -4.85
N PHE A 252 10.65 -2.86 -3.97
CA PHE A 252 10.90 -1.50 -3.47
C PHE A 252 11.91 -0.72 -4.31
N TYR A 253 12.86 -1.44 -4.89
CA TYR A 253 13.90 -0.89 -5.74
C TYR A 253 13.73 -1.51 -7.12
N GLU A 254 12.72 -1.05 -7.87
CA GLU A 254 12.61 -1.41 -9.29
C GLU A 254 13.91 -1.01 -9.99
N SER A 255 14.75 -1.99 -10.25
CA SER A 255 16.08 -1.86 -10.86
C SER A 255 15.97 -1.79 -12.38
N SER A 256 14.95 -1.09 -12.90
CA SER A 256 14.58 -1.14 -14.31
C SER A 256 14.37 0.23 -14.96
N VAL A 257 15.11 1.26 -14.54
CA VAL A 257 15.23 2.49 -15.34
C VAL A 257 16.42 2.41 -16.31
N ASN A 258 17.41 1.54 -16.06
CA ASN A 258 18.66 1.62 -16.81
C ASN A 258 18.65 0.92 -18.19
N ASN A 259 17.69 0.03 -18.47
CA ASN A 259 17.67 -0.78 -19.70
C ASN A 259 16.43 -0.56 -20.59
N ILE A 260 15.66 0.51 -20.37
CA ILE A 260 14.59 0.87 -21.31
C ILE A 260 15.13 1.97 -22.24
N THR A 261 15.39 1.60 -23.49
CA THR A 261 15.72 2.56 -24.55
C THR A 261 14.44 2.94 -25.27
N LEU A 262 14.01 4.18 -25.13
CA LEU A 262 12.83 4.71 -25.84
C LEU A 262 13.13 4.83 -27.33
N ILE A 263 12.28 4.26 -28.18
CA ILE A 263 12.40 4.41 -29.63
C ILE A 263 11.69 5.70 -30.01
N VAL A 264 12.46 6.69 -30.49
CA VAL A 264 11.92 7.98 -30.93
C VAL A 264 11.76 7.94 -32.44
N MET A 265 10.51 7.81 -32.89
CA MET A 265 10.16 7.85 -34.31
C MET A 265 10.08 9.30 -34.80
N THR A 266 10.74 9.58 -35.92
CA THR A 266 10.75 10.91 -36.53
C THR A 266 10.86 10.85 -38.04
N ARG A 267 10.81 12.00 -38.70
CA ARG A 267 10.93 12.16 -40.15
C ARG A 267 12.05 13.15 -40.45
N ALA A 268 12.80 12.92 -41.54
CA ALA A 268 13.82 13.85 -41.98
C ALA A 268 13.15 15.11 -42.57
N GLU A 269 13.38 16.26 -41.95
CA GLU A 269 12.86 17.54 -42.41
C GLU A 269 13.81 18.67 -41.97
N LYS A 270 14.40 19.38 -42.94
CA LYS A 270 15.32 20.48 -42.66
C LYS A 270 14.53 21.71 -42.17
N PRO A 271 14.96 22.40 -41.09
CA PRO A 271 16.17 22.21 -40.27
C PRO A 271 15.94 21.42 -38.95
N TYR A 272 14.80 20.74 -38.82
CA TYR A 272 14.36 20.09 -37.59
C TYR A 272 15.09 18.77 -37.30
N VAL A 273 15.15 17.89 -38.31
CA VAL A 273 15.84 16.60 -38.26
C VAL A 273 16.53 16.35 -39.60
N MET A 274 17.83 16.18 -39.56
CA MET A 274 18.70 16.05 -40.72
C MET A 274 19.63 14.87 -40.51
N VAL A 275 19.89 14.09 -41.56
CA VAL A 275 20.87 13.01 -41.53
C VAL A 275 22.22 13.59 -41.92
N ARG A 276 23.23 13.39 -41.08
CA ARG A 276 24.62 13.80 -41.35
C ARG A 276 25.20 12.99 -42.51
N GLU A 277 25.99 13.65 -43.34
CA GLU A 277 26.63 13.03 -44.51
C GLU A 277 27.90 12.21 -44.14
N ASP A 278 28.39 12.33 -42.91
CA ASP A 278 29.59 11.65 -42.42
C ASP A 278 29.40 10.14 -42.26
N LYS A 279 30.23 9.37 -42.97
CA LYS A 279 30.13 7.89 -43.05
C LYS A 279 30.55 7.14 -41.77
N ASN A 280 31.09 7.81 -40.76
CA ASN A 280 31.65 7.20 -39.55
C ASN A 280 30.76 7.32 -38.30
N LEU A 281 29.50 7.76 -38.45
CA LEU A 281 28.59 7.96 -37.33
C LEU A 281 27.65 6.76 -37.17
N THR A 282 27.53 6.25 -35.95
CA THR A 282 26.63 5.13 -35.60
C THR A 282 25.57 5.59 -34.60
N GLY A 283 24.40 4.95 -34.63
CA GLY A 283 23.31 5.26 -33.70
C GLY A 283 22.75 6.68 -33.87
N ASN A 284 22.47 7.35 -32.75
CA ASN A 284 21.86 8.69 -32.69
C ASN A 284 22.74 9.80 -33.27
N SER A 285 24.07 9.61 -33.27
CA SER A 285 25.02 10.61 -33.77
C SER A 285 24.87 10.89 -35.26
N ARG A 286 24.14 10.05 -36.00
CA ARG A 286 23.83 10.22 -37.43
C ARG A 286 22.82 11.34 -37.70
N TYR A 287 22.14 11.84 -36.68
CA TYR A 287 21.08 12.84 -36.82
C TYR A 287 21.52 14.16 -36.20
N GLU A 288 21.09 15.28 -36.80
CA GLU A 288 21.26 16.63 -36.28
C GLU A 288 20.06 17.52 -36.60
N GLY A 289 19.96 18.66 -35.94
CA GLY A 289 18.87 19.63 -36.15
C GLY A 289 18.17 20.00 -34.86
N PHE A 290 17.25 20.96 -34.95
CA PHE A 290 16.60 21.57 -33.78
C PHE A 290 15.92 20.54 -32.87
N CYS A 291 15.21 19.56 -33.44
CA CYS A 291 14.50 18.54 -32.65
C CYS A 291 15.45 17.54 -32.00
N ILE A 292 16.64 17.32 -32.58
CA ILE A 292 17.66 16.43 -32.02
C ILE A 292 18.30 17.07 -30.77
N ASP A 293 18.62 18.36 -30.84
CA ASP A 293 19.16 19.10 -29.70
C ASP A 293 18.15 19.23 -28.55
N LEU A 294 16.88 19.45 -28.91
CA LEU A 294 15.78 19.45 -27.94
C LEU A 294 15.62 18.08 -27.27
N LEU A 295 15.57 16.99 -28.04
CA LEU A 295 15.45 15.63 -27.51
C LEU A 295 16.62 15.30 -26.57
N LYS A 296 17.84 15.67 -26.95
CA LYS A 296 19.03 15.49 -26.12
C LYS A 296 18.92 16.27 -24.80
N SER A 297 18.39 17.48 -24.83
CA SER A 297 18.17 18.30 -23.63
C SER A 297 17.11 17.69 -22.71
N ILE A 298 16.02 17.18 -23.27
CA ILE A 298 14.96 16.50 -22.51
C ILE A 298 15.50 15.20 -21.90
N ALA A 299 16.22 14.39 -22.68
CA ALA A 299 16.84 13.15 -22.20
C ALA A 299 17.83 13.39 -21.06
N ASN A 300 18.61 14.47 -21.10
CA ASN A 300 19.51 14.86 -20.02
C ASN A 300 18.79 15.34 -18.76
N GLN A 301 17.62 15.98 -18.89
CA GLN A 301 16.84 16.47 -17.75
C GLN A 301 16.06 15.34 -17.05
N VAL A 302 15.57 14.38 -17.84
CA VAL A 302 14.69 13.30 -17.37
C VAL A 302 15.46 11.99 -17.14
N ASP A 303 16.70 11.90 -17.60
CA ASP A 303 17.63 10.76 -17.48
C ASP A 303 17.08 9.46 -18.11
N PHE A 304 16.86 9.48 -19.43
CA PHE A 304 16.47 8.28 -20.18
C PHE A 304 17.34 8.03 -21.42
N ASN A 305 17.47 6.74 -21.76
CA ASN A 305 18.13 6.28 -22.99
C ASN A 305 17.14 6.28 -24.16
N TYR A 306 17.60 6.63 -25.36
CA TYR A 306 16.75 6.64 -26.57
C TYR A 306 17.49 6.20 -27.84
N ASP A 307 16.74 5.74 -28.84
CA ASP A 307 17.22 5.40 -30.18
C ASP A 307 16.34 6.11 -31.23
N ILE A 308 16.95 6.89 -32.10
CA ILE A 308 16.24 7.65 -33.14
C ILE A 308 16.04 6.76 -34.37
N ARG A 309 14.79 6.66 -34.82
CA ARG A 309 14.43 5.95 -36.05
C ARG A 309 13.61 6.83 -36.98
N LEU A 310 13.92 6.74 -38.27
CA LEU A 310 13.13 7.40 -39.30
C LEU A 310 11.91 6.54 -39.63
N VAL A 311 10.75 7.19 -39.76
CA VAL A 311 9.52 6.53 -40.21
C VAL A 311 9.73 5.96 -41.63
N PRO A 312 9.40 4.68 -41.89
CA PRO A 312 9.74 4.00 -43.14
C PRO A 312 9.08 4.61 -44.38
N ASP A 313 7.82 5.06 -44.24
CA ASP A 313 7.03 5.64 -45.33
C ASP A 313 7.26 7.15 -45.50
N HIS A 314 8.08 7.76 -44.64
CA HIS A 314 8.36 9.20 -44.60
C HIS A 314 7.12 10.08 -44.46
N MET A 315 6.02 9.57 -43.89
CA MET A 315 4.78 10.31 -43.67
C MET A 315 4.58 10.68 -42.20
N TYR A 316 3.90 11.80 -41.94
CA TYR A 316 3.49 12.17 -40.59
C TYR A 316 2.39 11.25 -40.06
N GLY A 317 1.34 11.09 -40.86
CA GLY A 317 0.18 10.28 -40.52
C GLY A 317 -1.07 10.86 -41.17
N VAL A 318 -1.65 10.08 -42.06
CA VAL A 318 -2.88 10.36 -42.78
C VAL A 318 -3.81 9.17 -42.55
N TYR A 319 -5.05 9.47 -42.17
CA TYR A 319 -6.07 8.46 -42.01
C TYR A 319 -6.59 8.06 -43.38
N ASP A 320 -6.56 6.76 -43.67
CA ASP A 320 -7.19 6.19 -44.85
C ASP A 320 -8.62 5.74 -44.48
N PRO A 321 -9.66 6.39 -45.02
CA PRO A 321 -11.05 6.04 -44.74
C PRO A 321 -11.49 4.71 -45.35
N GLU A 322 -10.80 4.19 -46.37
CA GLU A 322 -11.12 2.90 -46.99
C GLU A 322 -10.56 1.74 -46.17
N SER A 323 -9.26 1.77 -45.85
CA SER A 323 -8.63 0.74 -45.00
C SER A 323 -8.90 0.93 -43.50
N LYS A 324 -9.43 2.09 -43.09
CA LYS A 324 -9.64 2.52 -41.70
C LYS A 324 -8.37 2.52 -40.84
N GLN A 325 -7.20 2.71 -41.46
CA GLN A 325 -5.91 2.72 -40.79
C GLN A 325 -5.20 4.07 -40.93
N TRP A 326 -4.36 4.38 -39.96
CA TRP A 326 -3.40 5.47 -40.07
C TRP A 326 -2.12 4.96 -40.74
N ASN A 327 -1.39 5.85 -41.43
CA ASN A 327 -0.01 5.61 -41.86
C ASN A 327 0.98 6.48 -41.05
N GLY A 328 2.24 6.53 -41.48
CA GLY A 328 3.24 7.44 -40.93
C GLY A 328 3.60 7.20 -39.47
N ILE A 329 4.08 8.26 -38.84
CA ILE A 329 4.44 8.28 -37.41
C ILE A 329 3.23 7.91 -36.55
N VAL A 330 2.02 8.35 -36.93
CA VAL A 330 0.79 8.03 -36.17
C VAL A 330 0.55 6.53 -36.10
N ARG A 331 0.72 5.80 -37.22
CA ARG A 331 0.59 4.33 -37.24
C ARG A 331 1.60 3.66 -36.31
N GLU A 332 2.87 4.07 -36.40
CA GLU A 332 3.96 3.49 -35.60
C GLU A 332 3.78 3.69 -34.09
N LEU A 333 3.01 4.72 -33.69
CA LEU A 333 2.63 4.97 -32.30
C LEU A 333 1.37 4.21 -31.86
N MET A 334 0.52 3.80 -32.81
CA MET A 334 -0.71 3.03 -32.52
C MET A 334 -0.46 1.52 -32.52
N ASP A 335 0.43 1.04 -33.37
CA ASP A 335 0.75 -0.39 -33.54
C ASP A 335 1.69 -0.93 -32.44
N LYS A 336 2.08 -0.09 -31.46
CA LYS A 336 2.91 -0.41 -30.29
C LYS A 336 2.17 -0.09 -29.00
#